data_AF-A0A2V8QM78-F1
#
_entry.id   AF-A0A2V8QM78-F1
#
_cell.length_a   1.000
_cell.length_b   1.000
_cell.length_c   1.000
_cell.angle_alpha   90.00
_cell.angle_beta   90.00
_cell.angle_gamma   90.00
#
_symmetry.space_group_name_H-M   'P 1'
#
loop_
_entity.id
_entity.type
_entity.pdbx_description
1 polymer ?
#
loop_
_entity_poly.entity_id
_entity_poly.type
_entity_poly.pdbx_seq_one_letter_code
_entity_poly.pdbx_strand_id
1 'polypeptide(L)'
;MGSGKGYLTFAVYDYFNNALGVRATVEGVEARPELVELCNETARRAGFDRLSFQTGYIEDFGLSATDILIALHACDTATDDALFKGVSAGASIIITAPCCHKELRPQMRPPEPLRGVLRHGILLEREAESVTDSLRALLLEQAGYKVKVFEFVSTEHTRKNTLIAAVRLEGTSDREEALGEYRALKEFYGIREQRLEKLLCPF
;
A
#
# COMPACT_ATOMS: atom_id res chain seq x y z
N MET A 1 2.27 8.25 3.36
CA MET A 1 1.32 8.01 4.46
C MET A 1 1.91 7.03 5.45
N GLY A 2 1.70 7.25 6.76
CA GLY A 2 2.37 6.49 7.81
C GLY A 2 3.87 6.81 7.89
N SER A 3 4.23 8.10 7.86
CA SER A 3 5.62 8.53 7.65
C SER A 3 6.57 8.25 8.83
N GLY A 4 6.07 7.93 10.02
CA GLY A 4 6.90 7.67 11.20
C GLY A 4 7.84 8.83 11.49
N LYS A 5 9.14 8.55 11.64
CA LYS A 5 10.19 9.57 11.85
C LYS A 5 10.62 10.30 10.57
N GLY A 6 9.93 10.06 9.45
CA GLY A 6 10.12 10.79 8.20
C GLY A 6 11.34 10.41 7.37
N TYR A 7 12.19 9.46 7.77
CA TYR A 7 13.45 9.13 7.05
C TYR A 7 13.29 9.00 5.53
N LEU A 8 12.31 8.19 5.10
CA LEU A 8 12.02 8.04 3.68
C LEU A 8 11.47 9.33 3.06
N THR A 9 10.59 10.03 3.76
CA THR A 9 10.01 11.30 3.29
C THR A 9 11.09 12.35 3.05
N PHE A 10 12.08 12.46 3.95
CA PHE A 10 13.25 13.31 3.78
C PHE A 10 14.12 12.86 2.60
N ALA A 11 14.39 11.56 2.47
CA ALA A 11 15.19 11.03 1.36
C ALA A 11 14.51 11.25 -0.01
N VAL A 12 13.19 11.06 -0.08
CA VAL A 12 12.38 11.33 -1.29
C VAL A 12 12.43 12.81 -1.65
N TYR A 13 12.29 13.70 -0.66
CA TYR A 13 12.42 15.14 -0.88
C TYR A 13 13.78 15.51 -1.46
N ASP A 14 14.85 15.07 -0.81
CA ASP A 14 16.23 15.35 -1.20
C ASP A 14 16.52 14.81 -2.61
N TYR A 15 16.11 13.58 -2.89
CA TYR A 15 16.29 12.96 -4.20
C TYR A 15 15.60 13.74 -5.31
N PHE A 16 14.33 14.12 -5.14
CA PHE A 16 13.62 14.85 -6.19
C PHE A 16 14.11 16.30 -6.33
N ASN A 17 14.18 17.06 -5.24
CA ASN A 17 14.47 18.50 -5.31
C ASN A 17 15.97 18.79 -5.48
N ASN A 18 16.85 18.06 -4.79
CA ASN A 18 18.28 18.37 -4.76
C ASN A 18 19.07 17.53 -5.77
N ALA A 19 18.80 16.21 -5.85
CA ALA A 19 19.55 15.35 -6.76
C ALA A 19 19.04 15.41 -8.21
N LEU A 20 17.72 15.43 -8.41
CA LEU A 20 17.11 15.47 -9.75
C LEU A 20 16.70 16.87 -10.21
N GLY A 21 16.62 17.86 -9.32
CA GLY A 21 16.16 19.22 -9.66
C GLY A 21 14.68 19.31 -10.03
N VAL A 22 13.88 18.29 -9.69
CA VAL A 22 12.43 18.28 -9.86
C VAL A 22 11.80 19.01 -8.69
N ARG A 23 11.04 20.07 -8.98
CA ARG A 23 10.41 20.94 -7.97
C ARG A 23 9.20 20.28 -7.28
N ALA A 24 9.41 19.14 -6.64
CA ALA A 24 8.39 18.35 -5.98
C ALA A 24 7.95 18.99 -4.65
N THR A 25 6.66 18.89 -4.33
CA THR A 25 6.16 19.11 -2.98
C THR A 25 6.00 17.74 -2.32
N VAL A 26 6.56 17.56 -1.12
CA VAL A 26 6.51 16.28 -0.41
C VAL A 26 5.79 16.46 0.92
N GLU A 27 4.80 15.61 1.16
CA GLU A 27 3.99 15.64 2.37
C GLU A 27 4.02 14.29 3.09
N GLY A 28 4.36 14.31 4.38
CA GLY A 28 4.23 13.17 5.27
C GLY A 28 2.92 13.23 6.05
N VAL A 29 2.27 12.08 6.26
CA VAL A 29 1.09 11.94 7.12
C VAL A 29 1.45 10.96 8.23
N GLU A 30 1.33 11.39 9.48
CA GLU A 30 1.65 10.60 10.67
C GLU A 30 0.59 10.81 11.76
N ALA A 31 0.20 9.74 12.46
CA ALA A 31 -0.85 9.81 13.46
C ALA A 31 -0.39 10.49 14.77
N ARG A 32 0.91 10.45 15.08
CA ARG A 32 1.50 10.98 16.31
C ARG A 32 1.92 12.45 16.16
N PRO A 33 1.25 13.40 16.84
CA PRO A 33 1.57 14.83 16.74
C PRO A 33 3.02 15.16 17.06
N GLU A 34 3.62 14.47 18.05
CA GLU A 34 5.00 14.69 18.48
C GLU A 34 6.03 14.35 17.38
N LEU A 35 5.73 13.37 16.54
CA LEU A 35 6.58 13.04 15.40
C LEU A 35 6.39 14.04 14.25
N VAL A 36 5.18 14.54 14.07
CA VAL A 36 4.89 15.58 13.08
C VAL A 36 5.63 16.87 13.43
N GLU A 37 5.60 17.29 14.69
CA GLU A 37 6.34 18.46 15.17
C GLU A 37 7.85 18.28 14.96
N LEU A 38 8.40 17.13 15.38
CA LEU A 38 9.81 16.78 15.19
C LEU A 38 10.23 16.85 13.71
N CYS A 39 9.44 16.26 12.81
CA CYS A 39 9.75 16.24 11.38
C CYS A 39 9.64 17.64 10.77
N ASN A 40 8.63 18.44 11.12
CA ASN A 40 8.49 19.81 10.62
C ASN A 40 9.59 20.75 11.14
N GLU A 41 10.04 20.60 12.40
CA GLU A 41 11.21 21.33 12.90
C GLU A 41 12.48 20.95 12.13
N THR A 42 12.68 19.64 11.91
CA THR A 42 13.83 19.13 11.17
C THR A 42 13.84 19.63 9.72
N ALA A 43 12.69 19.63 9.05
CA ALA A 43 12.54 20.17 7.69
C ALA A 43 12.90 21.66 7.63
N ARG A 44 12.42 22.46 8.59
CA ARG A 44 12.77 23.90 8.68
C ARG A 44 14.27 24.11 8.91
N ARG A 45 14.90 23.33 9.81
CA ARG A 45 16.34 23.44 10.09
C ARG A 45 17.20 23.02 8.91
N ALA A 46 16.73 22.07 8.09
CA ALA A 46 17.39 21.64 6.87
C ALA A 46 17.16 22.60 5.68
N GLY A 47 16.26 23.59 5.82
CA GLY A 47 15.90 24.49 4.72
C GLY A 47 15.03 23.83 3.66
N PHE A 48 14.29 22.77 4.00
CA PHE A 48 13.43 22.03 3.08
C PHE A 48 12.03 22.67 3.05
N ASP A 49 11.89 23.73 2.25
CA ASP A 49 10.71 24.60 2.17
C ASP A 49 9.48 23.96 1.52
N ARG A 50 9.66 22.86 0.76
CA ARG A 50 8.54 22.11 0.13
C ARG A 50 8.32 20.74 0.78
N LEU A 51 8.87 20.53 1.98
CA LEU A 51 8.66 19.35 2.81
C LEU A 51 7.80 19.74 4.02
N SER A 52 6.68 19.05 4.19
CA SER A 52 5.82 19.24 5.37
C SER A 52 5.25 17.93 5.87
N PHE A 53 4.81 17.94 7.12
CA PHE A 53 4.18 16.80 7.78
C PHE A 53 2.86 17.24 8.39
N GLN A 54 1.82 16.43 8.23
CA GLN A 54 0.50 16.64 8.82
C GLN A 54 0.14 15.51 9.78
N THR A 55 -0.58 15.88 10.85
CA THR A 55 -1.15 14.90 11.79
C THR A 55 -2.40 14.28 11.19
N GLY A 56 -2.46 12.96 11.10
CA GLY A 56 -3.65 12.27 10.61
C GLY A 56 -3.50 10.76 10.56
N TYR A 57 -4.64 10.06 10.64
CA TYR A 57 -4.73 8.64 10.38
C TYR A 57 -4.91 8.38 8.89
N ILE A 58 -4.37 7.26 8.40
CA ILE A 58 -4.47 6.91 6.98
C ILE A 58 -5.93 6.79 6.56
N GLU A 59 -6.84 6.28 7.38
CA GLU A 59 -8.26 6.14 7.01
C GLU A 59 -8.96 7.49 6.77
N ASP A 60 -8.76 8.45 7.67
CA ASP A 60 -9.52 9.71 7.70
C ASP A 60 -8.86 10.87 6.94
N PHE A 61 -7.58 10.74 6.58
CA PHE A 61 -6.85 11.85 5.97
C PHE A 61 -7.38 12.18 4.57
N GLY A 62 -7.85 13.40 4.35
CA GLY A 62 -8.26 13.88 3.03
C GLY A 62 -7.05 14.07 2.12
N LEU A 63 -6.95 13.28 1.05
CA LEU A 63 -5.87 13.40 0.07
C LEU A 63 -6.35 14.16 -1.17
N SER A 64 -5.69 15.27 -1.48
CA SER A 64 -5.90 16.03 -2.73
C SER A 64 -5.19 15.34 -3.90
N ALA A 65 -5.36 15.87 -5.11
CA ALA A 65 -4.67 15.37 -6.29
C ALA A 65 -3.16 15.20 -6.03
N THR A 66 -2.65 13.99 -6.26
CA THR A 66 -1.29 13.58 -5.85
C THR A 66 -0.66 12.78 -6.97
N ASP A 67 0.58 13.07 -7.37
CA ASP A 67 1.26 12.33 -8.44
C ASP A 67 1.77 10.95 -7.98
N ILE A 68 2.34 10.89 -6.77
CA ILE A 68 2.98 9.70 -6.20
C ILE A 68 2.49 9.50 -4.77
N LEU A 69 1.89 8.34 -4.48
CA LEU A 69 1.56 7.92 -3.13
C LEU A 69 2.51 6.82 -2.64
N ILE A 70 3.11 7.03 -1.46
CA ILE A 70 3.97 6.03 -0.80
C ILE A 70 3.40 5.72 0.58
N ALA A 71 3.17 4.44 0.89
CA ALA A 71 2.78 3.98 2.22
C ALA A 71 3.50 2.68 2.58
N LEU A 72 4.55 2.79 3.42
CA LEU A 72 5.33 1.63 3.83
C LEU A 72 4.95 1.22 5.24
N HIS A 73 4.80 -0.10 5.45
CA HIS A 73 4.41 -0.70 6.72
C HIS A 73 3.08 -0.18 7.30
N ALA A 74 2.17 0.27 6.44
CA ALA A 74 0.77 0.45 6.82
C ALA A 74 0.19 -0.94 7.16
N CYS A 75 -0.09 -1.21 8.43
CA CYS A 75 -0.48 -2.55 8.85
C CYS A 75 -1.93 -2.88 8.47
N ASP A 76 -2.17 -4.16 8.10
CA ASP A 76 -3.50 -4.71 7.86
C ASP A 76 -4.30 -3.85 6.86
N THR A 77 -5.51 -3.41 7.22
CA THR A 77 -6.39 -2.63 6.36
C THR A 77 -5.89 -1.21 6.06
N ALA A 78 -4.93 -0.70 6.83
CA ALA A 78 -4.36 0.62 6.56
C ALA A 78 -3.61 0.67 5.21
N THR A 79 -3.10 -0.47 4.73
CA THR A 79 -2.59 -0.55 3.35
C THR A 79 -3.71 -0.36 2.34
N ASP A 80 -4.88 -0.99 2.55
CA ASP A 80 -6.04 -0.87 1.67
C ASP A 80 -6.58 0.57 1.64
N ASP A 81 -6.63 1.25 2.79
CA ASP A 81 -7.00 2.66 2.86
C ASP A 81 -6.01 3.56 2.08
N ALA A 82 -4.70 3.28 2.18
CA ALA A 82 -3.68 4.01 1.43
C ALA A 82 -3.79 3.78 -0.09
N LEU A 83 -4.01 2.53 -0.50
CA LEU A 83 -4.22 2.16 -1.90
C LEU A 83 -5.45 2.87 -2.47
N PHE A 84 -6.58 2.82 -1.76
CA PHE A 84 -7.80 3.52 -2.14
C PHE A 84 -7.59 5.02 -2.29
N LYS A 85 -6.89 5.66 -1.35
CA LYS A 85 -6.58 7.10 -1.46
C LYS A 85 -5.68 7.41 -2.64
N GLY A 86 -4.68 6.57 -2.93
CA GLY A 86 -3.85 6.74 -4.12
C GLY A 86 -4.65 6.68 -5.42
N VAL A 87 -5.56 5.70 -5.53
CA VAL A 87 -6.46 5.56 -6.67
C VAL A 87 -7.37 6.80 -6.79
N SER A 88 -8.03 7.18 -5.69
CA SER A 88 -8.99 8.29 -5.62
C SER A 88 -8.35 9.66 -5.89
N ALA A 89 -7.12 9.85 -5.45
CA ALA A 89 -6.35 11.09 -5.68
C ALA A 89 -5.77 11.20 -7.10
N GLY A 90 -6.03 10.21 -7.97
CA GLY A 90 -5.52 10.26 -9.34
C GLY A 90 -4.04 9.89 -9.48
N ALA A 91 -3.43 9.25 -8.47
CA ALA A 91 -1.98 9.02 -8.46
C ALA A 91 -1.50 8.23 -9.68
N SER A 92 -0.42 8.72 -10.28
CA SER A 92 0.28 8.07 -11.39
C SER A 92 1.12 6.90 -10.89
N ILE A 93 1.63 6.99 -9.66
CA ILE A 93 2.41 5.92 -9.02
C ILE A 93 1.90 5.71 -7.59
N ILE A 94 1.68 4.44 -7.23
CA ILE A 94 1.37 4.02 -5.86
C ILE A 94 2.39 2.97 -5.43
N ILE A 95 3.04 3.16 -4.29
CA ILE A 95 4.03 2.25 -3.73
C ILE A 95 3.65 1.89 -2.30
N THR A 96 3.45 0.60 -2.04
CA THR A 96 3.16 0.11 -0.69
C THR A 96 4.03 -1.07 -0.31
N ALA A 97 4.50 -1.10 0.94
CA ALA A 97 5.12 -2.28 1.57
C ALA A 97 4.17 -2.82 2.65
N PRO A 98 3.35 -3.83 2.34
CA PRO A 98 2.46 -4.44 3.31
C PRO A 98 3.25 -5.10 4.45
N CYS A 99 2.71 -5.08 5.67
CA CYS A 99 3.41 -5.59 6.85
C CYS A 99 2.65 -6.69 7.60
N CYS A 100 1.33 -6.56 7.75
CA CYS A 100 0.49 -7.49 8.50
C CYS A 100 -0.81 -7.73 7.74
N HIS A 101 -1.37 -8.93 7.88
CA HIS A 101 -2.58 -9.35 7.17
C HIS A 101 -3.46 -10.16 8.12
N LYS A 102 -4.49 -9.52 8.66
CA LYS A 102 -5.42 -10.13 9.62
C LYS A 102 -6.84 -10.17 9.10
N GLU A 103 -7.18 -9.36 8.11
CA GLU A 103 -8.52 -9.38 7.49
C GLU A 103 -8.87 -10.74 6.86
N LEU A 104 -7.99 -11.30 6.01
CA LEU A 104 -8.32 -12.48 5.23
C LEU A 104 -8.16 -13.80 5.99
N ARG A 105 -7.14 -13.89 6.84
CA ARG A 105 -6.82 -15.12 7.57
C ARG A 105 -8.01 -15.80 8.28
N PRO A 106 -8.90 -15.10 9.03
CA PRO A 106 -10.01 -15.76 9.73
C PRO A 106 -11.14 -16.25 8.82
N GLN A 107 -11.23 -15.76 7.58
CA GLN A 107 -12.24 -16.15 6.61
C GLN A 107 -11.74 -17.20 5.60
N MET A 108 -10.42 -17.34 5.44
CA MET A 108 -9.83 -18.33 4.53
C MET A 108 -10.16 -19.76 4.94
N ARG A 109 -10.72 -20.50 3.98
CA ARG A 109 -10.99 -21.93 4.09
C ARG A 109 -9.98 -22.66 3.22
N PRO A 110 -9.07 -23.45 3.80
CA PRO A 110 -8.16 -24.28 3.03
C PRO A 110 -8.93 -25.20 2.07
N PRO A 111 -8.70 -25.09 0.74
CA PRO A 111 -9.31 -25.98 -0.23
C PRO A 111 -8.81 -27.41 -0.02
N GLU A 112 -9.59 -28.41 -0.42
CA GLU A 112 -9.33 -29.84 -0.15
C GLU A 112 -7.87 -30.24 -0.42
N PRO A 113 -7.25 -29.89 -1.58
CA PRO A 113 -5.87 -30.28 -1.87
C PRO A 113 -4.83 -29.64 -0.94
N LEU A 114 -5.13 -28.46 -0.37
CA LEU A 114 -4.20 -27.69 0.46
C LEU A 114 -4.44 -27.85 1.97
N ARG A 115 -5.49 -28.57 2.40
CA ARG A 115 -5.80 -28.78 3.83
C ARG A 115 -4.61 -29.31 4.63
N GLY A 116 -3.88 -30.27 4.08
CA GLY A 116 -2.71 -30.85 4.72
C GLY A 116 -1.58 -29.84 4.97
N VAL A 117 -1.39 -28.89 4.05
CA VAL A 117 -0.36 -27.84 4.12
C VAL A 117 -0.82 -26.73 5.07
N LEU A 118 -2.04 -26.22 4.84
CA LEU A 118 -2.56 -25.04 5.54
C LEU A 118 -3.16 -25.36 6.92
N ARG A 119 -3.14 -26.61 7.38
CA ARG A 119 -3.48 -26.94 8.78
C ARG A 119 -2.50 -26.32 9.79
N HIS A 120 -1.28 -26.03 9.36
CA HIS A 120 -0.26 -25.41 10.20
C HIS A 120 -0.43 -23.90 10.19
N GLY A 121 -0.66 -23.30 11.36
CA GLY A 121 -1.00 -21.88 11.49
C GLY A 121 -0.02 -20.92 10.80
N ILE A 122 1.28 -21.23 10.83
CA ILE A 122 2.32 -20.44 10.16
C ILE A 122 2.26 -20.50 8.63
N LEU A 123 1.86 -21.64 8.06
CA LEU A 123 1.71 -21.80 6.61
C LEU A 123 0.42 -21.14 6.14
N LEU A 124 -0.66 -21.27 6.92
CA LEU A 124 -1.90 -20.52 6.68
C LEU A 124 -1.69 -19.01 6.77
N GLU A 125 -0.89 -18.55 7.74
CA GLU A 125 -0.54 -17.13 7.85
C GLU A 125 0.17 -16.66 6.59
N ARG A 126 1.26 -17.30 6.18
CA ARG A 126 1.99 -16.93 4.96
C ARG A 126 1.12 -16.96 3.69
N GLU A 127 0.28 -17.98 3.55
CA GLU A 127 -0.67 -18.05 2.44
C GLU A 127 -1.65 -16.87 2.49
N ALA A 128 -2.17 -16.52 3.67
CA ALA A 128 -3.05 -15.37 3.83
C ALA A 128 -2.37 -14.06 3.47
N GLU A 129 -1.08 -13.89 3.79
CA GLU A 129 -0.29 -12.72 3.39
C GLU A 129 -0.18 -12.63 1.87
N SER A 130 0.24 -13.72 1.21
CA SER A 130 0.34 -13.79 -0.25
C SER A 130 -1.00 -13.53 -0.94
N VAL A 131 -2.08 -14.18 -0.49
CA VAL A 131 -3.43 -14.00 -1.04
C VAL A 131 -3.92 -12.57 -0.85
N THR A 132 -3.64 -11.94 0.29
CA THR A 132 -4.02 -10.54 0.52
C THR A 132 -3.36 -9.61 -0.48
N ASP A 133 -2.05 -9.77 -0.70
CA ASP A 133 -1.31 -8.90 -1.62
C ASP A 133 -1.66 -9.18 -3.10
N SER A 134 -1.94 -10.43 -3.46
CA SER A 134 -2.49 -10.77 -4.77
C SER A 134 -3.84 -10.11 -5.02
N LEU A 135 -4.76 -10.15 -4.05
CA LEU A 135 -6.07 -9.50 -4.19
C LEU A 135 -5.93 -7.98 -4.32
N ARG A 136 -5.03 -7.36 -3.56
CA ARG A 136 -4.71 -5.92 -3.71
C ARG A 136 -4.17 -5.58 -5.09
N ALA A 137 -3.25 -6.41 -5.61
CA ALA A 137 -2.68 -6.22 -6.94
C ALA A 137 -3.77 -6.30 -8.02
N LEU A 138 -4.63 -7.33 -7.99
CA LEU A 138 -5.71 -7.52 -8.94
C LEU A 138 -6.73 -6.36 -8.90
N LEU A 139 -7.05 -5.84 -7.71
CA LEU A 139 -7.92 -4.67 -7.57
C LEU A 139 -7.30 -3.39 -8.15
N LEU A 140 -5.99 -3.21 -8.00
CA LEU A 140 -5.27 -2.10 -8.64
C LEU A 140 -5.22 -2.24 -10.16
N GLU A 141 -5.05 -3.46 -10.68
CA GLU A 141 -5.10 -3.74 -12.12
C GLU A 141 -6.48 -3.46 -12.70
N GLN A 142 -7.52 -3.88 -12.00
CA GLN A 142 -8.90 -3.54 -12.30
C GLN A 142 -9.14 -2.01 -12.26
N ALA A 143 -8.50 -1.30 -11.34
CA ALA A 143 -8.53 0.17 -11.25
C ALA A 143 -7.69 0.88 -12.33
N GLY A 144 -7.05 0.15 -13.25
CA GLY A 144 -6.32 0.71 -14.40
C GLY A 144 -4.83 0.94 -14.16
N TYR A 145 -4.22 0.18 -13.24
CA TYR A 145 -2.79 0.22 -12.99
C TYR A 145 -2.08 -0.99 -13.58
N LYS A 146 -0.83 -0.81 -13.99
CA LYS A 146 0.14 -1.90 -14.14
C LYS A 146 0.79 -2.16 -12.81
N VAL A 147 0.64 -3.35 -12.27
CA VAL A 147 1.14 -3.69 -10.93
C VAL A 147 2.35 -4.62 -11.02
N LYS A 148 3.30 -4.42 -10.11
CA LYS A 148 4.41 -5.32 -9.84
C LYS A 148 4.46 -5.63 -8.36
N VAL A 149 4.54 -6.90 -8.02
CA VAL A 149 4.77 -7.39 -6.65
C VAL A 149 6.15 -8.05 -6.63
N PHE A 150 7.07 -7.53 -5.81
CA PHE A 150 8.46 -8.00 -5.81
C PHE A 150 9.14 -7.80 -4.46
N GLU A 151 10.25 -8.51 -4.26
CA GLU A 151 11.12 -8.32 -3.10
C GLU A 151 11.96 -7.05 -3.25
N PHE A 152 11.81 -6.07 -2.36
CA PHE A 152 12.57 -4.81 -2.43
C PHE A 152 13.87 -4.81 -1.62
N VAL A 153 14.01 -5.75 -0.68
CA VAL A 153 15.19 -5.85 0.19
C VAL A 153 15.36 -7.29 0.67
N SER A 154 16.61 -7.70 0.90
CA SER A 154 16.93 -9.01 1.46
C SER A 154 16.17 -9.27 2.77
N THR A 155 15.75 -10.52 2.95
CA THR A 155 15.12 -11.01 4.19
C THR A 155 16.02 -10.88 5.43
N GLU A 156 17.32 -10.66 5.24
CA GLU A 156 18.27 -10.36 6.33
C GLU A 156 17.95 -9.03 7.03
N HIS A 157 17.36 -8.07 6.31
CA HIS A 157 17.01 -6.76 6.84
C HIS A 157 15.57 -6.72 7.36
N THR A 158 14.64 -7.39 6.69
CA THR A 158 13.25 -7.51 7.15
C THR A 158 12.57 -8.73 6.53
N ARG A 159 11.77 -9.45 7.32
CA ARG A 159 10.90 -10.52 6.81
C ARG A 159 9.67 -9.99 6.07
N LYS A 160 9.42 -8.68 6.13
CA LYS A 160 8.31 -7.97 5.46
C LYS A 160 8.90 -7.16 4.32
N ASN A 161 9.28 -7.87 3.26
CA ASN A 161 10.08 -7.37 2.16
C ASN A 161 9.34 -7.40 0.80
N THR A 162 8.05 -7.68 0.79
CA THR A 162 7.19 -7.52 -0.39
C THR A 162 6.85 -6.05 -0.61
N LEU A 163 7.04 -5.58 -1.85
CA LEU A 163 6.60 -4.26 -2.31
C LEU A 163 5.60 -4.42 -3.45
N ILE A 164 4.47 -3.72 -3.35
CA ILE A 164 3.51 -3.53 -4.43
C ILE A 164 3.78 -2.16 -5.04
N ALA A 165 4.15 -2.13 -6.32
CA ALA A 165 4.31 -0.92 -7.10
C ALA A 165 3.29 -0.90 -8.24
N ALA A 166 2.44 0.12 -8.27
CA ALA A 166 1.40 0.29 -9.26
C ALA A 166 1.63 1.58 -10.05
N VAL A 167 1.65 1.48 -11.38
CA VAL A 167 1.82 2.62 -12.30
C VAL A 167 0.56 2.75 -13.15
N ARG A 168 -0.05 3.94 -13.17
CA ARG A 168 -1.27 4.19 -13.94
C ARG A 168 -1.01 3.98 -15.43
N LEU A 169 -1.91 3.28 -16.10
CA LEU A 169 -1.82 3.03 -17.55
C LEU A 169 -2.51 4.15 -18.34
N GLU A 170 -1.88 4.59 -19.42
CA GLU A 170 -2.52 5.41 -20.46
C GLU A 170 -3.12 4.47 -21.52
N GLY A 171 -4.32 3.91 -21.28
CA GLY A 171 -4.99 3.04 -22.25
C GLY A 171 -5.93 1.99 -21.66
N THR A 172 -6.38 1.06 -22.51
CA THR A 172 -7.19 -0.09 -22.11
C THR A 172 -6.32 -1.14 -21.42
N SER A 173 -6.65 -1.47 -20.17
CA SER A 173 -6.10 -2.62 -19.46
C SER A 173 -7.10 -3.79 -19.49
N ASP A 174 -6.62 -5.02 -19.29
CA ASP A 174 -7.46 -6.22 -19.16
C ASP A 174 -8.18 -6.26 -17.80
N ARG A 175 -8.99 -5.23 -17.52
CA ARG A 175 -9.70 -5.03 -16.25
C ARG A 175 -10.67 -6.16 -15.95
N GLU A 176 -11.26 -6.75 -17.00
CA GLU A 176 -12.18 -7.88 -16.86
C GLU A 176 -11.45 -9.17 -16.47
N GLU A 177 -10.25 -9.40 -17.01
CA GLU A 177 -9.41 -10.54 -16.63
C GLU A 177 -9.01 -10.44 -15.16
N ALA A 178 -8.46 -9.29 -14.74
CA ALA A 178 -8.08 -9.04 -13.35
C ALA A 178 -9.28 -9.22 -12.38
N LEU A 179 -10.47 -8.75 -12.75
CA LEU A 179 -11.68 -8.95 -11.96
C LEU A 179 -12.13 -10.41 -11.93
N GLY A 180 -11.96 -11.15 -13.02
CA GLY A 180 -12.23 -12.58 -13.10
C GLY A 180 -11.31 -13.39 -12.17
N GLU A 181 -10.01 -13.14 -12.23
CA GLU A 181 -9.01 -13.77 -11.36
C GLU A 181 -9.26 -13.42 -9.88
N TYR A 182 -9.59 -12.17 -9.59
CA TYR A 182 -9.93 -11.71 -8.25
C TYR A 182 -11.11 -12.51 -7.66
N ARG A 183 -12.20 -12.67 -8.44
CA ARG A 183 -13.38 -13.43 -8.03
C ARG A 183 -13.06 -14.90 -7.83
N ALA A 184 -12.31 -15.50 -8.76
CA ALA A 184 -11.91 -16.90 -8.68
C ALA A 184 -11.07 -17.16 -7.41
N LEU A 185 -10.12 -16.27 -7.09
CA LEU A 185 -9.28 -16.39 -5.89
C LEU A 185 -10.10 -16.24 -4.61
N LYS A 186 -11.07 -15.31 -4.57
CA LYS A 186 -12.00 -15.19 -3.45
C LYS A 186 -12.83 -16.45 -3.24
N GLU A 187 -13.40 -16.99 -4.32
CA GLU A 187 -14.21 -18.21 -4.28
C GLU A 187 -13.39 -19.40 -3.79
N PHE A 188 -12.19 -19.57 -4.35
CA PHE A 188 -11.27 -20.66 -4.03
C PHE A 188 -10.93 -20.75 -2.54
N TYR A 189 -10.71 -19.60 -1.89
CA TYR A 189 -10.43 -19.51 -0.45
C TYR A 189 -11.67 -19.23 0.42
N GLY A 190 -12.86 -19.07 -0.17
CA GLY A 190 -14.09 -18.72 0.55
C GLY A 190 -14.06 -17.33 1.22
N ILE A 191 -13.29 -16.40 0.65
CA ILE A 191 -13.16 -15.01 1.12
C ILE A 191 -14.43 -14.25 0.78
N ARG A 192 -15.04 -13.63 1.80
CA ARG A 192 -16.31 -12.92 1.67
C ARG A 192 -16.11 -11.44 1.46
N GLU A 193 -15.20 -10.86 2.23
CA GLU A 193 -15.01 -9.43 2.33
C GLU A 193 -13.53 -9.07 2.23
N GLN A 194 -13.23 -7.98 1.53
CA GLN A 194 -11.89 -7.41 1.45
C GLN A 194 -12.01 -5.88 1.47
N ARG A 195 -11.18 -5.21 2.28
CA ARG A 195 -11.31 -3.78 2.57
C ARG A 195 -11.22 -2.90 1.33
N LEU A 196 -10.24 -3.13 0.48
CA LEU A 196 -9.99 -2.33 -0.74
C LEU A 196 -11.14 -2.49 -1.74
N GLU A 197 -11.71 -3.68 -1.89
CA GLU A 197 -12.90 -3.94 -2.71
C GLU A 197 -14.08 -3.09 -2.24
N LYS A 198 -14.37 -3.09 -0.93
CA LYS A 198 -15.44 -2.27 -0.36
C LYS A 198 -15.24 -0.77 -0.59
N LEU A 199 -13.99 -0.33 -0.64
CA LEU A 199 -13.63 1.07 -0.87
C LEU A 199 -13.75 1.47 -2.34
N LEU A 200 -13.30 0.61 -3.26
CA LEU A 200 -13.30 0.88 -4.71
C LEU A 200 -14.67 0.66 -5.37
N CYS A 201 -15.44 -0.30 -4.86
CA CYS A 201 -16.72 -0.71 -5.40
C CYS A 201 -17.80 -0.65 -4.29
N PRO A 202 -18.25 0.56 -3.90
CA PRO A 202 -19.29 0.70 -2.89
C PRO A 202 -20.64 0.25 -3.49
N PHE A 203 -20.99 -1.02 -3.28
CA PHE A 203 -22.32 -1.56 -3.52
C PHE A 203 -22.96 -1.94 -2.18
#